data_AF-A0AB72XKJ9-F1
#
_entry.id   AF-A0AB72XKJ9-F1
#
_cell.length_a   1.000
_cell.length_b   1.000
_cell.length_c   1.000
_cell.angle_alpha   90.00
_cell.angle_beta   90.00
_cell.angle_gamma   90.00
#
_symmetry.space_group_name_H-M   'P 1'
#
loop_
_entity.id
_entity.type
_entity.pdbx_description
1 polymer ?
#
loop_
_entity_poly.entity_id
_entity_poly.type
_entity_poly.pdbx_seq_one_letter_code
_entity_poly.pdbx_strand_id
1 'polypeptide(L)'
;MNFMVLPPEVNSARIYAGAGPAPMLTPAVAWDGLAAELGMAAASFSLLISGLTAGPGSAWQGPAAAAAAPYLSWLNAATARAEGAAAGAKAAAAVYEAARAATAHPALVAANRNQLLSLVLSNLFGQNLPAIAATEASYEQLWAQDVAAMVGYHGEASTVASQLTPWQQLLSVLPPVVTAAPAGAVGVPAALAIPALGVENIGVGNFLGIGNIGNNNVGSGNTGDYNFGIGNIGNANLGNGNIGNANLGSGNAGFFNFGNGNDGNTNFGSGNAGFLNIGSGNEGSGNLGFGNDGDDNTGWGNSGDTNTGGFNSGDLNTGIGSPVTQGVANSGFGNTGTGHSGFFNSGNSGSGFQNLGNGSSGFGNASDTSSGFQNAGTAFNSGFFNVGRFTSGLANTGTLQTSGVANSGDNSSGVFNTGDNQSGFFDW
;
A
#
# COMPACT_ATOMS: atom_id res chain seq x y z
N MET A 1 27.36 6.60 -19.19
CA MET A 1 26.36 7.52 -19.79
C MET A 1 26.99 8.12 -21.05
N ASN A 2 26.26 8.30 -22.14
CA ASN A 2 26.83 8.88 -23.36
C ASN A 2 26.37 10.34 -23.53
N PHE A 3 27.14 11.29 -23.00
CA PHE A 3 26.86 12.72 -23.11
C PHE A 3 27.08 13.25 -24.54
N MET A 4 27.84 12.51 -25.36
CA MET A 4 28.24 12.90 -26.72
C MET A 4 27.09 12.83 -27.74
N VAL A 5 25.96 12.21 -27.39
CA VAL A 5 24.78 12.10 -28.28
C VAL A 5 23.62 12.99 -27.84
N LEU A 6 23.79 13.75 -26.75
CA LEU A 6 22.75 14.64 -26.22
C LEU A 6 22.97 16.06 -26.73
N PRO A 7 21.90 16.78 -27.13
CA PRO A 7 22.01 18.16 -27.57
C PRO A 7 22.31 19.10 -26.37
N PRO A 8 22.86 20.31 -26.63
CA PRO A 8 23.21 21.27 -25.59
C PRO A 8 22.02 21.64 -24.69
N GLU A 9 20.78 21.70 -25.21
CA GLU A 9 19.58 21.96 -24.39
C GLU A 9 19.44 20.95 -23.24
N VAL A 10 19.79 19.68 -23.48
CA VAL A 10 19.65 18.61 -22.49
C VAL A 10 20.83 18.61 -21.52
N ASN A 11 22.06 18.72 -22.02
CA ASN A 11 23.25 18.73 -21.15
C ASN A 11 23.25 19.97 -20.24
N SER A 12 23.03 21.17 -20.81
CA SER A 12 22.87 22.42 -20.08
C SER A 12 21.71 22.35 -19.07
N ALA A 13 20.51 21.92 -19.47
CA ALA A 13 19.38 21.89 -18.54
C ALA A 13 19.61 20.94 -17.35
N ARG A 14 20.26 19.79 -17.59
CA ARG A 14 20.51 18.79 -16.53
C ARG A 14 21.48 19.29 -15.46
N ILE A 15 22.56 19.97 -15.83
CA ILE A 15 23.55 20.43 -14.85
C ILE A 15 23.07 21.66 -14.07
N TYR A 16 22.26 22.52 -14.69
CA TYR A 16 21.70 23.72 -14.06
C TYR A 16 20.40 23.45 -13.27
N ALA A 17 19.72 22.33 -13.51
CA ALA A 17 18.60 21.88 -12.70
C ALA A 17 19.07 21.18 -11.42
N GLY A 18 18.22 21.20 -10.39
CA GLY A 18 18.46 20.49 -9.13
C GLY A 18 18.89 21.41 -7.98
N ALA A 19 19.17 20.78 -6.83
CA ALA A 19 19.39 21.46 -5.55
C ALA A 19 20.83 22.03 -5.36
N GLY A 20 21.69 21.93 -6.37
CA GLY A 20 23.09 22.33 -6.29
C GLY A 20 23.94 21.43 -5.37
N PRO A 21 25.10 21.89 -4.89
CA PRO A 21 26.05 21.08 -4.13
C PRO A 21 25.68 20.92 -2.65
N ALA A 22 24.72 21.71 -2.14
CA ALA A 22 24.39 21.75 -0.71
C ALA A 22 24.07 20.37 -0.10
N PRO A 23 23.25 19.49 -0.76
CA PRO A 23 23.00 18.14 -0.24
C PRO A 23 24.24 17.25 -0.14
N MET A 24 25.34 17.58 -0.82
CA MET A 24 26.63 16.87 -0.70
C MET A 24 27.55 17.52 0.36
N LEU A 25 27.46 18.83 0.55
CA LEU A 25 28.26 19.56 1.54
C LEU A 25 27.77 19.35 2.98
N THR A 26 26.45 19.21 3.19
CA THR A 26 25.87 18.92 4.51
C THR A 26 26.40 17.61 5.12
N PRO A 27 26.35 16.45 4.43
CA PRO A 27 26.93 15.22 4.97
C PRO A 27 28.46 15.30 5.11
N ALA A 28 29.15 16.11 4.32
CA ALA A 28 30.59 16.32 4.49
C ALA A 28 30.93 16.90 5.87
N VAL A 29 30.12 17.84 6.37
CA VAL A 29 30.27 18.39 7.73
C VAL A 29 29.98 17.33 8.80
N ALA A 30 28.99 16.47 8.58
CA ALA A 30 28.70 15.36 9.48
C ALA A 30 29.86 14.36 9.54
N TRP A 31 30.50 14.06 8.40
CA TRP A 31 31.69 13.21 8.34
C TRP A 31 32.91 13.85 9.02
N ASP A 32 33.12 15.17 8.87
CA ASP A 32 34.16 15.89 9.64
C ASP A 32 33.89 15.80 11.16
N GLY A 33 32.63 15.93 11.58
CA GLY A 33 32.24 15.80 12.98
C GLY A 33 32.52 14.40 13.54
N LEU A 34 32.14 13.36 12.79
CA LEU A 34 32.43 11.98 13.16
C LEU A 34 33.94 11.71 13.22
N ALA A 35 34.72 12.23 12.26
CA ALA A 35 36.18 12.12 12.29
C ALA A 35 36.78 12.75 13.56
N ALA A 36 36.30 13.94 13.95
CA ALA A 36 36.75 14.61 15.16
C ALA A 36 36.43 13.78 16.43
N GLU A 37 35.21 13.24 16.55
CA GLU A 37 34.82 12.39 17.67
C GLU A 37 35.65 11.11 17.75
N LEU A 38 35.84 10.42 16.61
CA LEU A 38 36.67 9.21 16.54
C LEU A 38 38.14 9.51 16.86
N GLY A 39 38.67 10.64 16.38
CA GLY A 39 40.02 11.11 16.70
C GLY A 39 40.20 11.43 18.19
N MET A 40 39.23 12.08 18.81
CA MET A 40 39.21 12.33 20.27
C MET A 40 39.11 11.02 21.06
N ALA A 41 38.31 10.07 20.61
CA ALA A 41 38.22 8.73 21.19
C ALA A 41 39.56 7.99 21.09
N ALA A 42 40.24 8.04 19.93
CA ALA A 42 41.56 7.45 19.75
C ALA A 42 42.62 8.09 20.67
N ALA A 43 42.65 9.43 20.76
CA ALA A 43 43.59 10.16 21.60
C ALA A 43 43.39 9.89 23.09
N SER A 44 42.14 9.91 23.56
CA SER A 44 41.80 9.58 24.95
C SER A 44 42.13 8.13 25.30
N PHE A 45 41.82 7.18 24.41
CA PHE A 45 42.18 5.77 24.58
C PHE A 45 43.70 5.58 24.64
N SER A 46 44.45 6.24 23.75
CA SER A 46 45.92 6.20 23.75
C SER A 46 46.54 6.77 25.02
N LEU A 47 46.00 7.89 25.54
CA LEU A 47 46.45 8.49 26.80
C LEU A 47 46.18 7.58 28.00
N LEU A 48 45.00 6.94 28.04
CA LEU A 48 44.66 5.96 29.07
C LEU A 48 45.63 4.78 29.08
N ILE A 49 45.89 4.18 27.91
CA ILE A 49 46.84 3.08 27.78
C ILE A 49 48.26 3.52 28.17
N SER A 50 48.69 4.71 27.76
CA SER A 50 50.01 5.25 28.13
C SER A 50 50.15 5.46 29.64
N GLY A 51 49.13 6.01 30.31
CA GLY A 51 49.14 6.20 31.76
C GLY A 51 49.12 4.88 32.56
N LEU A 52 48.51 3.82 32.01
CA LEU A 52 48.49 2.49 32.62
C LEU A 52 49.80 1.72 32.42
N THR A 53 50.54 2.01 31.35
CA THR A 53 51.74 1.25 30.94
C THR A 53 53.06 1.95 31.27
N ALA A 54 53.08 3.29 31.39
CA ALA A 54 54.28 4.09 31.60
C ALA A 54 54.31 4.77 32.98
N GLY A 55 55.31 4.41 33.81
CA GLY A 55 55.59 5.02 35.11
C GLY A 55 56.20 4.04 36.13
N PRO A 56 56.89 4.51 37.18
CA PRO A 56 57.31 3.67 38.29
C PRO A 56 56.06 3.18 39.06
N GLY A 57 55.77 1.88 39.02
CA GLY A 57 54.59 1.28 39.68
C GLY A 57 53.38 0.99 38.77
N SER A 58 53.55 1.01 37.44
CA SER A 58 52.48 0.69 36.48
C SER A 58 51.87 -0.71 36.72
N ALA A 59 50.54 -0.77 36.87
CA ALA A 59 49.80 -2.00 37.15
C ALA A 59 49.59 -2.90 35.91
N TRP A 60 49.87 -2.39 34.71
CA TRP A 60 49.52 -3.02 33.43
C TRP A 60 50.73 -3.12 32.48
N GLN A 61 51.66 -4.02 32.81
CA GLN A 61 52.79 -4.38 31.93
C GLN A 61 52.67 -5.88 31.59
N GLY A 62 52.18 -6.21 30.39
CA GLY A 62 51.98 -7.61 29.95
C GLY A 62 51.08 -7.78 28.72
N PRO A 63 50.77 -9.03 28.32
CA PRO A 63 49.97 -9.35 27.11
C PRO A 63 48.60 -8.66 27.05
N ALA A 64 48.00 -8.35 28.19
CA ALA A 64 46.74 -7.62 28.29
C ALA A 64 46.84 -6.17 27.77
N ALA A 65 47.98 -5.49 28.00
CA ALA A 65 48.22 -4.16 27.46
C ALA A 65 48.44 -4.19 25.94
N ALA A 66 49.06 -5.25 25.42
CA ALA A 66 49.25 -5.45 23.97
C ALA A 66 47.92 -5.74 23.23
N ALA A 67 46.91 -6.30 23.90
CA ALA A 67 45.61 -6.59 23.33
C ALA A 67 44.77 -5.35 22.98
N ALA A 68 45.11 -4.17 23.52
CA ALA A 68 44.43 -2.91 23.22
C ALA A 68 44.90 -2.24 21.90
N ALA A 69 46.08 -2.61 21.40
CA ALA A 69 46.69 -1.99 20.22
C ALA A 69 45.85 -2.13 18.93
N PRO A 70 45.20 -3.28 18.63
CA PRO A 70 44.37 -3.42 17.43
C PRO A 70 43.14 -2.50 17.44
N TYR A 71 42.54 -2.27 18.61
CA TYR A 71 41.40 -1.37 18.74
C TYR A 71 41.80 0.10 18.55
N LEU A 72 42.94 0.52 19.09
CA LEU A 72 43.50 1.85 18.82
C LEU A 72 43.84 2.03 17.33
N SER A 73 44.41 1.00 16.70
CA SER A 73 44.68 1.01 15.25
C SER A 73 43.39 1.10 14.44
N TRP A 74 42.32 0.43 14.87
CA TRP A 74 41.00 0.52 14.25
C TRP A 74 40.41 1.93 14.40
N LEU A 75 40.47 2.53 15.59
CA LEU A 75 39.97 3.89 15.82
C LEU A 75 40.68 4.91 14.92
N ASN A 76 42.02 4.89 14.87
CA ASN A 76 42.80 5.76 13.99
C ASN A 76 42.46 5.56 12.50
N ALA A 77 42.28 4.30 12.08
CA ALA A 77 41.92 3.97 10.70
C ALA A 77 40.45 4.29 10.37
N ALA A 78 39.57 4.35 11.37
CA ALA A 78 38.19 4.80 11.22
C ALA A 78 38.13 6.34 11.10
N THR A 79 38.91 7.06 11.91
CA THR A 79 39.10 8.51 11.81
C THR A 79 39.55 8.90 10.40
N ALA A 80 40.64 8.31 9.90
CA ALA A 80 41.16 8.62 8.57
C ALA A 80 40.18 8.33 7.43
N ARG A 81 39.31 7.31 7.60
CA ARG A 81 38.24 7.00 6.63
C ARG A 81 37.12 8.03 6.66
N ALA A 82 36.70 8.47 7.84
CA ALA A 82 35.72 9.53 7.98
C ALA A 82 36.22 10.86 7.39
N GLU A 83 37.50 11.20 7.61
CA GLU A 83 38.16 12.34 6.96
C GLU A 83 38.17 12.21 5.44
N GLY A 84 38.52 11.01 4.93
CA GLY A 84 38.50 10.72 3.49
C GLY A 84 37.10 10.83 2.87
N ALA A 85 36.06 10.40 3.58
CA ALA A 85 34.67 10.54 3.15
C ALA A 85 34.24 12.02 3.08
N ALA A 86 34.59 12.82 4.10
CA ALA A 86 34.32 14.26 4.11
C ALA A 86 35.05 14.98 2.96
N ALA A 87 36.33 14.68 2.76
CA ALA A 87 37.14 15.22 1.67
C ALA A 87 36.60 14.83 0.29
N GLY A 88 36.19 13.56 0.11
CA GLY A 88 35.59 13.07 -1.12
C GLY A 88 34.27 13.76 -1.44
N ALA A 89 33.40 13.98 -0.44
CA ALA A 89 32.14 14.71 -0.63
C ALA A 89 32.38 16.18 -1.03
N LYS A 90 33.35 16.87 -0.41
CA LYS A 90 33.76 18.24 -0.78
C LYS A 90 34.35 18.29 -2.20
N ALA A 91 35.18 17.32 -2.56
CA ALA A 91 35.76 17.23 -3.89
C ALA A 91 34.68 16.96 -4.97
N ALA A 92 33.72 16.07 -4.70
CA ALA A 92 32.60 15.82 -5.61
C ALA A 92 31.75 17.07 -5.83
N ALA A 93 31.49 17.86 -4.78
CA ALA A 93 30.81 19.14 -4.88
C ALA A 93 31.58 20.17 -5.72
N ALA A 94 32.90 20.24 -5.55
CA ALA A 94 33.76 21.13 -6.34
C ALA A 94 33.78 20.74 -7.83
N VAL A 95 33.85 19.44 -8.12
CA VAL A 95 33.80 18.89 -9.48
C VAL A 95 32.45 19.19 -10.16
N TYR A 96 31.34 19.13 -9.42
CA TYR A 96 30.02 19.56 -9.91
C TYR A 96 29.99 21.05 -10.26
N GLU A 97 30.47 21.94 -9.39
CA GLU A 97 30.47 23.38 -9.66
C GLU A 97 31.40 23.75 -10.82
N ALA A 98 32.55 23.08 -10.95
CA ALA A 98 33.45 23.25 -12.10
C ALA A 98 32.76 22.84 -13.41
N ALA A 99 32.07 21.69 -13.41
CA ALA A 99 31.32 21.23 -14.58
C ALA A 99 30.18 22.19 -14.95
N ARG A 100 29.42 22.66 -13.95
CA ARG A 100 28.35 23.64 -14.15
C ARG A 100 28.88 24.97 -14.70
N ALA A 101 30.02 25.45 -14.22
CA ALA A 101 30.65 26.67 -14.71
C ALA A 101 31.20 26.54 -16.14
N ALA A 102 31.66 25.33 -16.51
CA ALA A 102 32.18 25.04 -17.85
C ALA A 102 31.09 24.76 -18.89
N THR A 103 29.90 24.33 -18.45
CA THR A 103 28.76 24.04 -19.35
C THR A 103 28.13 25.34 -19.85
N ALA A 104 27.62 25.35 -21.08
CA ALA A 104 26.91 26.50 -21.62
C ALA A 104 25.67 26.82 -20.76
N HIS A 105 25.38 28.11 -20.58
CA HIS A 105 24.18 28.52 -19.87
C HIS A 105 22.94 28.27 -20.76
N PRO A 106 21.83 27.70 -20.25
CA PRO A 106 20.63 27.42 -21.05
C PRO A 106 20.08 28.62 -21.83
N ALA A 107 20.23 29.83 -21.28
CA ALA A 107 19.82 31.08 -21.96
C ALA A 107 20.61 31.36 -23.25
N LEU A 108 21.89 30.97 -23.33
CA LEU A 108 22.70 31.12 -24.55
C LEU A 108 22.24 30.15 -25.64
N VAL A 109 21.92 28.92 -25.25
CA VAL A 109 21.36 27.90 -26.15
C VAL A 109 20.01 28.39 -26.71
N ALA A 110 19.11 28.86 -25.84
CA ALA A 110 17.82 29.41 -26.25
C ALA A 110 17.95 30.65 -27.15
N ALA A 111 18.87 31.58 -26.83
CA ALA A 111 19.13 32.76 -27.66
C ALA A 111 19.61 32.37 -29.06
N ASN A 112 20.52 31.39 -29.18
CA ASN A 112 20.97 30.86 -30.46
C ASN A 112 19.80 30.30 -31.29
N ARG A 113 18.95 29.46 -30.69
CA ARG A 113 17.79 28.87 -31.38
C ARG A 113 16.77 29.91 -31.83
N ASN A 114 16.51 30.92 -31.00
CA ASN A 114 15.61 32.03 -31.35
C ASN A 114 16.17 32.88 -32.49
N GLN A 115 17.49 33.12 -32.50
CA GLN A 115 18.16 33.82 -33.60
C GLN A 115 18.06 33.03 -34.91
N LEU A 116 18.26 31.71 -34.86
CA LEU A 116 18.11 30.85 -36.04
C LEU A 116 16.70 30.93 -36.63
N LEU A 117 15.67 30.84 -35.78
CA LEU A 117 14.27 30.96 -36.23
C LEU A 117 13.99 32.31 -36.90
N SER A 118 14.46 33.42 -36.32
CA SER A 118 14.32 34.76 -36.92
C SER A 118 15.00 34.87 -38.29
N LEU A 119 16.21 34.34 -38.42
CA LEU A 119 16.97 34.34 -39.67
C LEU A 119 16.30 33.49 -40.75
N VAL A 120 15.76 32.32 -40.39
CA VAL A 120 15.04 31.41 -41.31
C VAL A 120 13.74 32.06 -41.79
N LEU A 121 12.94 32.63 -40.88
CA LEU A 121 11.67 33.28 -41.24
C LEU A 121 11.85 34.49 -42.16
N SER A 122 12.98 35.19 -42.06
CA SER A 122 13.31 36.32 -42.94
C SER A 122 14.08 35.93 -44.22
N ASN A 123 14.38 34.64 -44.44
CA ASN A 123 15.20 34.15 -45.56
C ASN A 123 14.43 33.95 -46.88
N LEU A 124 13.49 34.83 -47.22
CA LEU A 124 12.61 34.67 -48.39
C LEU A 124 13.39 34.57 -49.73
N PHE A 125 14.54 35.23 -49.82
CA PHE A 125 15.37 35.29 -51.03
C PHE A 125 16.74 34.60 -50.87
N GLY A 126 16.96 33.82 -49.80
CA GLY A 126 18.23 33.14 -49.57
C GLY A 126 19.39 34.04 -49.08
N GLN A 127 19.15 35.32 -48.83
CA GLN A 127 20.19 36.28 -48.44
C GLN A 127 20.78 36.02 -47.05
N ASN A 128 20.03 35.35 -46.16
CA ASN A 128 20.47 35.07 -44.79
C ASN A 128 21.27 33.77 -44.68
N LEU A 129 21.52 33.04 -45.77
CA LEU A 129 22.22 31.75 -45.73
C LEU A 129 23.57 31.80 -44.97
N PRO A 130 24.45 32.81 -45.16
CA PRO A 130 25.69 32.89 -44.38
C PRO A 130 25.48 33.10 -42.88
N ALA A 131 24.45 33.87 -42.49
CA ALA A 131 24.13 34.14 -41.09
C ALA A 131 23.48 32.92 -40.40
N ILE A 132 22.68 32.16 -41.14
CA ILE A 132 22.13 30.87 -40.70
C ILE A 132 23.28 29.90 -40.43
N ALA A 133 24.19 29.72 -41.39
CA ALA A 133 25.35 28.84 -41.24
C ALA A 133 26.25 29.25 -40.05
N ALA A 134 26.46 30.54 -39.84
CA ALA A 134 27.21 31.03 -38.68
C ALA A 134 26.48 30.75 -37.35
N THR A 135 25.15 30.86 -37.32
CA THR A 135 24.33 30.58 -36.13
C THR A 135 24.33 29.09 -35.80
N GLU A 136 24.25 28.22 -36.83
CA GLU A 136 24.39 26.77 -36.68
C GLU A 136 25.80 26.38 -36.21
N ALA A 137 26.86 27.01 -36.75
CA ALA A 137 28.23 26.76 -36.28
C ALA A 137 28.43 27.16 -34.80
N SER A 138 27.85 28.27 -34.35
CA SER A 138 27.86 28.65 -32.93
C SER A 138 27.09 27.66 -32.05
N TYR A 139 26.02 27.04 -32.56
CA TYR A 139 25.30 25.99 -31.84
C TYR A 139 26.16 24.73 -31.66
N GLU A 140 26.87 24.32 -32.70
CA GLU A 140 27.83 23.20 -32.63
C GLU A 140 28.96 23.47 -31.62
N GLN A 141 29.40 24.73 -31.46
CA GLN A 141 30.36 25.10 -30.42
C GLN A 141 29.79 24.96 -29.01
N LEU A 142 28.53 25.38 -28.78
CA LEU A 142 27.84 25.17 -27.51
C LEU A 142 27.70 23.67 -27.20
N TRP A 143 27.39 22.87 -28.22
CA TRP A 143 27.32 21.42 -28.08
C TRP A 143 28.69 20.81 -27.70
N ALA A 144 29.76 21.20 -28.38
CA ALA A 144 31.11 20.73 -28.07
C ALA A 144 31.57 21.14 -26.66
N GLN A 145 31.24 22.35 -26.22
CA GLN A 145 31.53 22.85 -24.88
C GLN A 145 30.82 22.00 -23.81
N ASP A 146 29.52 21.74 -23.98
CA ASP A 146 28.74 20.91 -23.06
C ASP A 146 29.27 19.47 -22.99
N VAL A 147 29.62 18.89 -24.14
CA VAL A 147 30.20 17.54 -24.18
C VAL A 147 31.54 17.50 -23.44
N ALA A 148 32.42 18.47 -23.68
CA ALA A 148 33.71 18.54 -22.98
C ALA A 148 33.54 18.69 -21.47
N ALA A 149 32.63 19.58 -21.02
CA ALA A 149 32.33 19.78 -19.61
C ALA A 149 31.81 18.50 -18.94
N MET A 150 30.85 17.80 -19.56
CA MET A 150 30.25 16.60 -19.00
C MET A 150 31.18 15.38 -19.02
N VAL A 151 32.05 15.26 -20.03
CA VAL A 151 33.10 14.23 -20.06
C VAL A 151 34.15 14.49 -18.97
N GLY A 152 34.57 15.75 -18.80
CA GLY A 152 35.45 16.15 -17.70
C GLY A 152 34.84 15.85 -16.33
N TYR A 153 33.58 16.25 -16.13
CA TYR A 153 32.81 15.95 -14.92
C TYR A 153 32.82 14.46 -14.58
N HIS A 154 32.52 13.61 -15.57
CA HIS A 154 32.52 12.17 -15.36
C HIS A 154 33.91 11.63 -14.96
N GLY A 155 34.97 12.09 -15.63
CA GLY A 155 36.35 11.65 -15.35
C GLY A 155 36.80 12.05 -13.94
N GLU A 156 36.58 13.31 -13.56
CA GLU A 156 36.95 13.83 -12.24
C GLU A 156 36.08 13.22 -11.13
N ALA A 157 34.76 13.12 -11.32
CA ALA A 157 33.88 12.49 -10.34
C ALA A 157 34.19 11.01 -10.15
N SER A 158 34.56 10.29 -11.23
CA SER A 158 35.02 8.90 -11.14
C SER A 158 36.34 8.79 -10.36
N THR A 159 37.24 9.75 -10.53
CA THR A 159 38.50 9.80 -9.78
C THR A 159 38.23 9.98 -8.28
N VAL A 160 37.36 10.93 -7.91
CA VAL A 160 36.93 11.14 -6.53
C VAL A 160 36.31 9.87 -5.94
N ALA A 161 35.40 9.21 -6.68
CA ALA A 161 34.77 7.97 -6.23
C ALA A 161 35.79 6.83 -6.02
N SER A 162 36.81 6.72 -6.89
CA SER A 162 37.84 5.67 -6.78
C SER A 162 38.77 5.83 -5.57
N GLN A 163 38.89 7.03 -5.02
CA GLN A 163 39.72 7.32 -3.85
C GLN A 163 39.02 6.96 -2.53
N LEU A 164 37.69 6.74 -2.55
CA LEU A 164 36.94 6.35 -1.37
C LEU A 164 37.25 4.90 -1.01
N THR A 165 37.86 4.72 0.17
CA THR A 165 38.27 3.40 0.65
C THR A 165 37.07 2.68 1.29
N PRO A 166 36.78 1.41 0.91
CA PRO A 166 35.66 0.67 1.49
C PRO A 166 35.84 0.42 3.00
N TRP A 167 34.76 0.56 3.77
CA TRP A 167 34.74 0.27 5.21
C TRP A 167 34.99 -1.21 5.54
N GLN A 168 34.75 -2.12 4.60
CA GLN A 168 35.04 -3.55 4.74
C GLN A 168 36.54 -3.82 4.99
N GLN A 169 37.43 -2.97 4.44
CA GLN A 169 38.87 -3.08 4.68
C GLN A 169 39.28 -2.62 6.10
N LEU A 170 38.39 -1.99 6.87
CA LEU A 170 38.65 -1.62 8.26
C LEU A 170 38.53 -2.85 9.18
N LEU A 171 37.69 -3.82 8.80
CA LEU A 171 37.45 -5.04 9.58
C LEU A 171 38.65 -5.98 9.60
N SER A 172 39.53 -5.92 8.58
CA SER A 172 40.76 -6.73 8.55
C SER A 172 41.84 -6.27 9.53
N VAL A 173 41.68 -5.09 10.14
CA VAL A 173 42.60 -4.53 11.14
C VAL A 173 42.24 -4.99 12.56
N LEU A 174 41.03 -5.51 12.75
CA LEU A 174 40.60 -6.14 13.99
C LEU A 174 41.05 -7.61 14.00
N PRO A 175 41.49 -8.15 15.16
CA PRO A 175 41.78 -9.58 15.26
C PRO A 175 40.52 -10.37 14.87
N PRO A 176 40.65 -11.50 14.16
CA PRO A 176 39.50 -12.34 13.85
C PRO A 176 38.78 -12.67 15.16
N VAL A 177 37.47 -12.46 15.20
CA VAL A 177 36.64 -12.95 16.29
C VAL A 177 36.79 -14.47 16.28
N VAL A 178 37.66 -14.99 17.15
CA VAL A 178 37.68 -16.41 17.49
C VAL A 178 36.37 -16.67 18.22
N THR A 179 35.33 -16.98 17.44
CA THR A 179 34.20 -17.73 17.99
C THR A 179 34.77 -19.11 18.33
N ALA A 180 35.22 -19.28 19.57
CA ALA A 180 35.39 -20.60 20.14
C ALA A 180 33.98 -21.23 20.22
N ALA A 181 33.52 -21.81 19.11
CA ALA A 181 32.36 -22.67 19.13
C ALA A 181 32.72 -23.93 19.94
N PRO A 182 31.85 -24.41 20.84
CA PRO A 182 32.08 -25.67 21.51
C PRO A 182 32.12 -26.80 20.46
N ALA A 183 33.07 -27.72 20.63
CA ALA A 183 33.22 -28.87 19.76
C ALA A 183 31.92 -29.69 19.73
N GLY A 184 31.21 -29.70 18.60
CA GLY A 184 30.00 -30.53 18.46
C GLY A 184 29.02 -30.20 17.32
N ALA A 185 29.17 -29.12 16.55
CA ALA A 185 28.28 -28.86 15.41
C ALA A 185 28.86 -29.40 14.11
N VAL A 186 28.29 -30.51 13.63
CA VAL A 186 28.60 -31.14 12.34
C VAL A 186 28.05 -30.27 11.20
N GLY A 187 28.97 -29.78 10.35
CA GLY A 187 28.81 -29.58 8.91
C GLY A 187 27.59 -28.80 8.39
N VAL A 188 27.86 -27.57 7.92
CA VAL A 188 27.40 -27.18 6.58
C VAL A 188 28.58 -26.54 5.86
N PRO A 189 29.00 -27.03 4.68
CA PRO A 189 30.05 -26.38 3.90
C PRO A 189 29.60 -24.97 3.51
N ALA A 190 30.57 -24.05 3.43
CA ALA A 190 30.39 -22.69 2.93
C ALA A 190 29.91 -22.73 1.46
N ALA A 191 28.62 -22.98 1.26
CA ALA A 191 27.97 -22.89 -0.03
C ALA A 191 27.63 -21.42 -0.27
N LEU A 192 28.48 -20.76 -1.06
CA LEU A 192 28.14 -19.64 -1.94
C LEU A 192 27.26 -18.56 -1.28
N ALA A 193 27.80 -17.84 -0.30
CA ALA A 193 27.28 -16.52 0.03
C ALA A 193 27.53 -15.62 -1.19
N ILE A 194 26.55 -15.53 -2.10
CA ILE A 194 26.53 -14.50 -3.13
C ILE A 194 26.60 -13.18 -2.37
N PRO A 195 27.68 -12.37 -2.52
CA PRO A 195 27.81 -11.13 -1.79
C PRO A 195 26.58 -10.29 -2.04
N ALA A 196 25.95 -9.78 -0.97
CA ALA A 196 24.88 -8.81 -1.10
C ALA A 196 25.37 -7.69 -2.03
N LEU A 197 24.76 -7.54 -3.21
CA LEU A 197 25.15 -6.56 -4.24
C LEU A 197 24.73 -5.13 -3.84
N GLY A 198 24.70 -4.82 -2.55
CA GLY A 198 24.08 -3.63 -2.01
C GLY A 198 24.73 -3.15 -0.72
N VAL A 199 24.88 -1.83 -0.61
CA VAL A 199 25.49 -1.12 0.52
C VAL A 199 24.58 -1.22 1.76
N GLU A 200 25.14 -1.27 2.97
CA GLU A 200 24.39 -1.25 4.26
C GLU A 200 23.38 -2.39 4.50
N ASN A 201 23.47 -3.50 3.77
CA ASN A 201 22.65 -4.68 4.05
C ASN A 201 23.21 -5.48 5.24
N ILE A 202 22.35 -5.81 6.22
CA ILE A 202 22.63 -6.70 7.36
C ILE A 202 21.86 -8.00 7.13
N GLY A 203 22.57 -9.12 6.93
CA GLY A 203 21.99 -10.46 6.71
C GLY A 203 22.43 -11.11 5.39
N VAL A 204 21.90 -12.30 5.10
CA VAL A 204 22.31 -13.14 3.95
C VAL A 204 21.25 -13.13 2.85
N GLY A 205 21.66 -13.15 1.59
CA GLY A 205 20.73 -13.26 0.45
C GLY A 205 19.97 -11.98 0.12
N ASN A 206 20.47 -10.81 0.56
CA ASN A 206 19.89 -9.53 0.17
C ASN A 206 20.42 -9.09 -1.21
N PHE A 207 19.53 -8.79 -2.14
CA PHE A 207 19.85 -8.50 -3.54
C PHE A 207 19.27 -7.16 -4.01
N LEU A 208 19.96 -6.49 -4.94
CA LEU A 208 19.46 -5.34 -5.72
C LEU A 208 18.97 -4.13 -4.90
N GLY A 209 19.63 -3.79 -3.79
CA GLY A 209 19.34 -2.54 -3.07
C GLY A 209 20.11 -2.33 -1.77
N ILE A 210 19.83 -1.21 -1.08
CA ILE A 210 20.61 -0.67 0.04
C ILE A 210 19.81 -0.75 1.34
N GLY A 211 20.47 -0.96 2.47
CA GLY A 211 19.90 -0.75 3.79
C GLY A 211 18.85 -1.78 4.24
N ASN A 212 18.92 -3.01 3.74
CA ASN A 212 18.06 -4.09 4.23
C ASN A 212 18.60 -4.69 5.53
N ILE A 213 17.73 -4.99 6.49
CA ILE A 213 18.03 -5.70 7.74
C ILE A 213 17.24 -7.01 7.74
N GLY A 214 17.91 -8.16 7.75
CA GLY A 214 17.31 -9.49 7.62
C GLY A 214 17.83 -10.23 6.39
N ASN A 215 17.20 -11.35 6.04
CA ASN A 215 17.68 -12.28 5.01
C ASN A 215 16.75 -12.35 3.80
N ASN A 216 17.33 -12.69 2.64
CA ASN A 216 16.60 -13.01 1.40
C ASN A 216 15.69 -11.88 0.89
N ASN A 217 16.06 -10.61 1.15
CA ASN A 217 15.31 -9.46 0.66
C ASN A 217 15.76 -9.06 -0.75
N VAL A 218 14.82 -8.64 -1.60
CA VAL A 218 15.10 -8.10 -2.93
C VAL A 218 14.59 -6.66 -2.99
N GLY A 219 15.48 -5.70 -3.20
CA GLY A 219 15.19 -4.27 -3.18
C GLY A 219 15.89 -3.54 -2.02
N SER A 220 15.33 -2.44 -1.52
CA SER A 220 16.01 -1.52 -0.57
C SER A 220 15.18 -1.23 0.67
N GLY A 221 15.85 -0.98 1.80
CA GLY A 221 15.25 -0.45 3.03
C GLY A 221 14.26 -1.41 3.71
N ASN A 222 14.34 -2.71 3.44
CA ASN A 222 13.45 -3.69 4.08
C ASN A 222 14.00 -4.12 5.45
N THR A 223 13.14 -4.25 6.44
CA THR A 223 13.46 -4.82 7.76
C THR A 223 12.65 -6.09 7.98
N GLY A 224 13.30 -7.24 8.13
CA GLY A 224 12.72 -8.58 8.17
C GLY A 224 13.21 -9.46 7.03
N ASP A 225 12.63 -10.64 6.86
CA ASP A 225 13.08 -11.65 5.91
C ASP A 225 12.13 -11.81 4.71
N TYR A 226 12.66 -12.24 3.56
CA TYR A 226 11.90 -12.62 2.36
C TYR A 226 11.02 -11.51 1.76
N ASN A 227 11.40 -10.24 1.91
CA ASN A 227 10.65 -9.13 1.32
C ASN A 227 11.13 -8.86 -0.11
N PHE A 228 10.18 -8.56 -1.00
CA PHE A 228 10.46 -8.09 -2.36
C PHE A 228 9.86 -6.69 -2.53
N GLY A 229 10.70 -5.69 -2.82
CA GLY A 229 10.33 -4.30 -3.03
C GLY A 229 11.09 -3.35 -2.09
N ILE A 230 10.49 -2.22 -1.75
CA ILE A 230 11.14 -1.12 -1.03
C ILE A 230 10.41 -0.81 0.27
N GLY A 231 11.17 -0.69 1.36
CA GLY A 231 10.68 -0.10 2.61
C GLY A 231 9.67 -0.96 3.38
N ASN A 232 9.71 -2.29 3.22
CA ASN A 232 8.83 -3.18 3.99
C ASN A 232 9.38 -3.43 5.40
N ILE A 233 8.51 -3.51 6.41
CA ILE A 233 8.83 -3.88 7.78
C ILE A 233 8.04 -5.15 8.13
N GLY A 234 8.73 -6.21 8.56
CA GLY A 234 8.19 -7.56 8.77
C GLY A 234 8.62 -8.51 7.65
N ASN A 235 7.96 -9.66 7.53
CA ASN A 235 8.44 -10.79 6.73
C ASN A 235 7.52 -11.13 5.55
N ALA A 236 8.10 -11.66 4.48
CA ALA A 236 7.40 -12.24 3.34
C ALA A 236 6.44 -11.26 2.63
N ASN A 237 6.75 -9.97 2.59
CA ASN A 237 5.96 -8.98 1.86
C ASN A 237 6.41 -8.85 0.41
N LEU A 238 5.47 -8.78 -0.52
CA LEU A 238 5.73 -8.54 -1.95
C LEU A 238 5.06 -7.22 -2.38
N GLY A 239 5.87 -6.19 -2.63
CA GLY A 239 5.47 -4.82 -2.96
C GLY A 239 6.21 -3.81 -2.09
N ASN A 240 5.69 -2.60 -1.94
CA ASN A 240 6.41 -1.50 -1.28
C ASN A 240 5.70 -0.99 -0.03
N GLY A 241 6.46 -0.60 0.99
CA GLY A 241 5.96 0.12 2.16
C GLY A 241 4.96 -0.66 3.01
N ASN A 242 5.01 -1.98 3.02
CA ASN A 242 4.15 -2.79 3.89
C ASN A 242 4.72 -2.87 5.31
N ILE A 243 3.86 -2.87 6.32
CA ILE A 243 4.19 -3.10 7.73
C ILE A 243 3.46 -4.35 8.20
N GLY A 244 4.17 -5.33 8.76
CA GLY A 244 3.62 -6.64 9.13
C GLY A 244 4.07 -7.74 8.17
N ASN A 245 3.31 -8.84 8.05
CA ASN A 245 3.81 -10.05 7.38
C ASN A 245 2.88 -10.56 6.27
N ALA A 246 3.48 -11.22 5.28
CA ALA A 246 2.77 -11.93 4.21
C ALA A 246 1.82 -11.07 3.37
N ASN A 247 2.10 -9.78 3.22
CA ASN A 247 1.26 -8.88 2.41
C ASN A 247 1.70 -8.88 0.94
N LEU A 248 0.73 -8.89 0.03
CA LEU A 248 0.92 -8.79 -1.41
C LEU A 248 0.29 -7.50 -1.93
N GLY A 249 1.12 -6.60 -2.44
CA GLY A 249 0.78 -5.24 -2.87
C GLY A 249 1.52 -4.21 -2.02
N SER A 250 1.07 -2.96 -2.00
CA SER A 250 1.82 -1.85 -1.39
C SER A 250 1.03 -1.12 -0.31
N GLY A 251 1.74 -0.61 0.70
CA GLY A 251 1.20 0.23 1.76
C GLY A 251 0.24 -0.49 2.72
N ASN A 252 0.30 -1.82 2.82
CA ASN A 252 -0.55 -2.57 3.74
C ASN A 252 0.07 -2.60 5.15
N ALA A 253 -0.74 -2.45 6.19
CA ALA A 253 -0.40 -2.69 7.58
C ALA A 253 -1.12 -3.94 8.09
N GLY A 254 -0.41 -4.87 8.73
CA GLY A 254 -0.96 -6.10 9.30
C GLY A 254 -0.53 -7.38 8.56
N PHE A 255 -1.42 -8.38 8.49
CA PHE A 255 -1.09 -9.74 8.08
C PHE A 255 -1.94 -10.23 6.90
N PHE A 256 -1.29 -10.83 5.89
CA PHE A 256 -1.96 -11.58 4.82
C PHE A 256 -2.96 -10.74 4.00
N ASN A 257 -2.63 -9.48 3.73
CA ASN A 257 -3.46 -8.64 2.87
C ASN A 257 -3.05 -8.83 1.39
N PHE A 258 -4.04 -8.84 0.49
CA PHE A 258 -3.86 -8.84 -0.95
C PHE A 258 -4.42 -7.54 -1.53
N GLY A 259 -3.61 -6.78 -2.26
CA GLY A 259 -3.93 -5.47 -2.81
C GLY A 259 -3.22 -4.33 -2.05
N ASN A 260 -3.77 -3.12 -2.03
CA ASN A 260 -3.02 -1.94 -1.59
C ASN A 260 -3.70 -1.17 -0.45
N GLY A 261 -2.91 -0.63 0.48
CA GLY A 261 -3.39 0.32 1.48
C GLY A 261 -4.36 -0.27 2.50
N ASN A 262 -4.35 -1.58 2.73
CA ASN A 262 -5.20 -2.19 3.75
C ASN A 262 -4.56 -2.05 5.14
N ASP A 263 -5.36 -1.81 6.18
CA ASP A 263 -4.93 -1.75 7.59
C ASP A 263 -5.67 -2.81 8.41
N GLY A 264 -4.98 -3.85 8.86
CA GLY A 264 -5.56 -5.02 9.52
C GLY A 264 -5.17 -6.32 8.83
N ASN A 265 -5.98 -7.39 8.94
CA ASN A 265 -5.55 -8.71 8.49
C ASN A 265 -6.52 -9.40 7.51
N THR A 266 -5.96 -10.15 6.57
CA THR A 266 -6.69 -11.03 5.65
C THR A 266 -7.67 -10.28 4.74
N ASN A 267 -7.35 -9.04 4.38
CA ASN A 267 -8.17 -8.23 3.47
C ASN A 267 -7.77 -8.47 2.01
N PHE A 268 -8.76 -8.60 1.12
CA PHE A 268 -8.57 -8.72 -0.32
C PHE A 268 -9.12 -7.48 -1.04
N GLY A 269 -8.26 -6.77 -1.75
CA GLY A 269 -8.57 -5.54 -2.46
C GLY A 269 -7.85 -4.33 -1.86
N SER A 270 -8.46 -3.14 -1.84
CA SER A 270 -7.71 -1.91 -1.52
C SER A 270 -8.39 -1.02 -0.48
N GLY A 271 -7.59 -0.43 0.41
CA GLY A 271 -8.06 0.56 1.37
C GLY A 271 -9.02 0.01 2.42
N ASN A 272 -9.00 -1.29 2.72
CA ASN A 272 -9.86 -1.86 3.74
C ASN A 272 -9.19 -1.77 5.13
N ALA A 273 -9.97 -1.43 6.15
CA ALA A 273 -9.57 -1.42 7.55
C ALA A 273 -10.28 -2.56 8.32
N GLY A 274 -9.55 -3.31 9.16
CA GLY A 274 -10.09 -4.43 9.94
C GLY A 274 -9.78 -5.80 9.34
N PHE A 275 -10.74 -6.73 9.33
CA PHE A 275 -10.47 -8.16 9.09
C PHE A 275 -11.36 -8.77 8.00
N LEU A 276 -10.79 -9.65 7.17
CA LEU A 276 -11.55 -10.48 6.22
C LEU A 276 -12.43 -9.70 5.23
N ASN A 277 -12.10 -8.44 4.93
CA ASN A 277 -12.85 -7.65 3.98
C ASN A 277 -12.44 -7.98 2.54
N ILE A 278 -13.42 -8.14 1.66
CA ILE A 278 -13.21 -8.37 0.21
C ILE A 278 -13.82 -7.20 -0.56
N GLY A 279 -13.00 -6.50 -1.34
CA GLY A 279 -13.41 -5.35 -2.15
C GLY A 279 -12.60 -4.10 -1.81
N SER A 280 -13.22 -2.92 -1.65
CA SER A 280 -12.44 -1.71 -1.40
C SER A 280 -13.10 -0.72 -0.45
N GLY A 281 -12.28 -0.09 0.39
CA GLY A 281 -12.72 0.96 1.30
C GLY A 281 -13.63 0.49 2.42
N ASN A 282 -13.64 -0.81 2.76
CA ASN A 282 -14.48 -1.31 3.85
C ASN A 282 -13.78 -1.14 5.20
N GLU A 283 -14.51 -0.73 6.22
CA GLU A 283 -14.07 -0.62 7.62
C GLU A 283 -14.88 -1.57 8.49
N GLY A 284 -14.22 -2.34 9.36
CA GLY A 284 -14.84 -3.41 10.14
C GLY A 284 -14.42 -4.80 9.67
N SER A 285 -15.28 -5.80 9.82
CA SER A 285 -14.96 -7.20 9.60
C SER A 285 -15.93 -7.92 8.66
N GLY A 286 -15.42 -8.78 7.79
CA GLY A 286 -16.24 -9.68 6.98
C GLY A 286 -17.06 -9.00 5.87
N ASN A 287 -16.75 -7.75 5.52
CA ASN A 287 -17.50 -7.04 4.50
C ASN A 287 -17.12 -7.50 3.08
N LEU A 288 -18.11 -7.64 2.21
CA LEU A 288 -17.96 -7.92 0.78
C LEU A 288 -18.50 -6.75 -0.05
N GLY A 289 -17.63 -6.01 -0.73
CA GLY A 289 -18.00 -4.95 -1.68
C GLY A 289 -17.26 -3.64 -1.42
N PHE A 290 -17.96 -2.50 -1.44
CA PHE A 290 -17.34 -1.18 -1.51
C PHE A 290 -17.83 -0.21 -0.43
N GLY A 291 -16.90 0.33 0.36
CA GLY A 291 -17.23 1.43 1.27
C GLY A 291 -18.22 1.06 2.38
N ASN A 292 -18.23 -0.19 2.83
CA ASN A 292 -19.07 -0.58 3.97
C ASN A 292 -18.33 -0.29 5.28
N ASP A 293 -19.05 0.24 6.26
CA ASP A 293 -18.60 0.51 7.62
C ASP A 293 -19.47 -0.33 8.58
N GLY A 294 -18.87 -1.03 9.53
CA GLY A 294 -19.51 -2.09 10.33
C GLY A 294 -19.13 -3.51 9.88
N ASP A 295 -19.85 -4.52 10.36
CA ASP A 295 -19.49 -5.93 10.19
C ASP A 295 -20.48 -6.71 9.28
N ASP A 296 -19.97 -7.70 8.56
CA ASP A 296 -20.72 -8.68 7.77
C ASP A 296 -21.64 -8.10 6.67
N ASN A 297 -21.31 -6.93 6.14
CA ASN A 297 -22.10 -6.32 5.06
C ASN A 297 -21.73 -6.88 3.68
N THR A 298 -22.72 -7.06 2.82
CA THR A 298 -22.55 -7.36 1.39
C THR A 298 -23.15 -6.25 0.53
N GLY A 299 -22.33 -5.58 -0.28
CA GLY A 299 -22.75 -4.52 -1.20
C GLY A 299 -21.96 -3.24 -1.01
N TRP A 300 -22.63 -2.09 -0.88
CA TRP A 300 -21.96 -0.79 -0.98
C TRP A 300 -22.51 0.30 -0.06
N GLY A 301 -21.62 0.99 0.66
CA GLY A 301 -22.00 2.15 1.46
C GLY A 301 -22.92 1.84 2.64
N ASN A 302 -22.97 0.60 3.13
CA ASN A 302 -23.71 0.27 4.35
C ASN A 302 -22.89 0.71 5.57
N SER A 303 -23.53 1.23 6.62
CA SER A 303 -22.86 1.71 7.84
C SER A 303 -23.33 1.01 9.13
N GLY A 304 -24.24 0.04 9.03
CA GLY A 304 -24.66 -0.85 10.13
C GLY A 304 -24.21 -2.28 9.85
N ASP A 305 -24.67 -3.26 10.62
CA ASP A 305 -24.17 -4.64 10.55
C ASP A 305 -25.10 -5.60 9.77
N THR A 306 -24.49 -6.62 9.14
CA THR A 306 -25.20 -7.73 8.47
C THR A 306 -26.20 -7.25 7.40
N ASN A 307 -25.86 -6.20 6.65
CA ASN A 307 -26.71 -5.68 5.60
C ASN A 307 -26.36 -6.26 4.22
N THR A 308 -27.36 -6.47 3.37
CA THR A 308 -27.17 -6.79 1.96
C THR A 308 -27.80 -5.71 1.07
N GLY A 309 -27.01 -5.06 0.22
CA GLY A 309 -27.48 -4.00 -0.69
C GLY A 309 -26.66 -2.72 -0.53
N GLY A 310 -27.30 -1.54 -0.38
CA GLY A 310 -26.50 -0.32 -0.22
C GLY A 310 -27.14 0.82 0.55
N PHE A 311 -26.30 1.65 1.16
CA PHE A 311 -26.73 2.78 1.99
C PHE A 311 -27.67 2.41 3.15
N ASN A 312 -27.57 1.19 3.68
CA ASN A 312 -28.31 0.80 4.89
C ASN A 312 -27.51 1.22 6.12
N SER A 313 -28.12 2.02 7.00
CA SER A 313 -27.48 2.49 8.23
C SER A 313 -28.01 1.81 9.50
N GLY A 314 -29.10 1.03 9.41
CA GLY A 314 -29.48 0.09 10.45
C GLY A 314 -28.91 -1.30 10.19
N ASP A 315 -29.24 -2.28 11.03
CA ASP A 315 -28.72 -3.65 10.91
C ASP A 315 -29.74 -4.63 10.31
N LEU A 316 -29.24 -5.76 9.79
CA LEU A 316 -30.04 -6.88 9.27
C LEU A 316 -30.95 -6.50 8.09
N ASN A 317 -30.59 -5.47 7.33
CA ASN A 317 -31.36 -5.01 6.18
C ASN A 317 -30.97 -5.71 4.89
N THR A 318 -31.96 -6.02 4.05
CA THR A 318 -31.74 -6.32 2.63
C THR A 318 -32.42 -5.23 1.80
N GLY A 319 -31.67 -4.52 0.96
CA GLY A 319 -32.18 -3.47 0.08
C GLY A 319 -31.32 -2.21 0.02
N ILE A 320 -31.95 -1.07 -0.28
CA ILE A 320 -31.28 0.21 -0.44
C ILE A 320 -31.87 1.24 0.53
N GLY A 321 -31.02 1.90 1.32
CA GLY A 321 -31.39 3.11 2.06
C GLY A 321 -32.21 2.88 3.33
N SER A 322 -32.15 1.70 3.97
CA SER A 322 -32.89 1.44 5.21
C SER A 322 -32.11 1.95 6.44
N PRO A 323 -32.69 2.87 7.24
CA PRO A 323 -32.07 3.32 8.49
C PRO A 323 -32.53 2.53 9.73
N VAL A 324 -33.39 1.52 9.55
CA VAL A 324 -34.03 0.80 10.65
C VAL A 324 -33.32 -0.54 10.89
N THR A 325 -32.93 -0.83 12.14
CA THR A 325 -32.45 -2.15 12.54
C THR A 325 -33.61 -3.15 12.58
N GLN A 326 -33.54 -4.21 11.77
CA GLN A 326 -34.55 -5.26 11.76
C GLN A 326 -34.31 -6.23 12.92
N GLY A 327 -35.37 -6.74 13.55
CA GLY A 327 -35.22 -7.70 14.65
C GLY A 327 -34.70 -9.08 14.23
N VAL A 328 -34.81 -9.44 12.94
CA VAL A 328 -34.16 -10.61 12.32
C VAL A 328 -33.88 -10.32 10.83
N ALA A 329 -33.02 -11.11 10.20
CA ALA A 329 -32.71 -10.98 8.77
C ALA A 329 -33.97 -11.11 7.90
N ASN A 330 -34.22 -10.09 7.08
CA ASN A 330 -35.19 -10.13 5.98
C ASN A 330 -34.45 -10.39 4.67
N SER A 331 -35.07 -11.10 3.73
CA SER A 331 -34.54 -11.29 2.37
C SER A 331 -35.45 -10.62 1.33
N GLY A 332 -34.86 -10.04 0.28
CA GLY A 332 -35.56 -9.23 -0.72
C GLY A 332 -35.71 -7.76 -0.31
N PHE A 333 -36.65 -7.01 -0.89
CA PHE A 333 -36.65 -5.53 -0.84
C PHE A 333 -37.93 -4.94 -0.25
N GLY A 334 -37.79 -3.86 0.52
CA GLY A 334 -38.91 -3.04 0.98
C GLY A 334 -39.80 -3.72 2.03
N ASN A 335 -39.33 -4.79 2.67
CA ASN A 335 -40.06 -5.44 3.75
C ASN A 335 -39.94 -4.62 5.05
N THR A 336 -41.00 -4.56 5.84
CA THR A 336 -41.04 -3.87 7.15
C THR A 336 -41.43 -4.87 8.24
N GLY A 337 -40.53 -5.15 9.18
CA GLY A 337 -40.75 -6.13 10.25
C GLY A 337 -39.68 -7.22 10.26
N THR A 338 -40.02 -8.46 10.66
CA THR A 338 -38.99 -9.50 10.86
C THR A 338 -39.34 -10.81 10.15
N GLY A 339 -38.35 -11.47 9.54
CA GLY A 339 -38.47 -12.84 9.02
C GLY A 339 -39.09 -12.91 7.63
N HIS A 340 -38.97 -11.86 6.84
CA HIS A 340 -39.59 -11.79 5.53
C HIS A 340 -38.73 -12.38 4.40
N SER A 341 -39.40 -12.86 3.35
CA SER A 341 -38.79 -13.09 2.03
C SER A 341 -39.62 -12.48 0.89
N GLY A 342 -38.96 -11.90 -0.11
CA GLY A 342 -39.62 -11.28 -1.26
C GLY A 342 -39.72 -9.75 -1.13
N PHE A 343 -40.86 -9.17 -1.52
CA PHE A 343 -40.96 -7.73 -1.76
C PHE A 343 -42.14 -7.08 -1.02
N PHE A 344 -41.88 -5.96 -0.36
CA PHE A 344 -42.91 -5.08 0.22
C PHE A 344 -43.86 -5.75 1.22
N ASN A 345 -43.41 -6.81 1.93
CA ASN A 345 -44.21 -7.43 2.99
C ASN A 345 -44.12 -6.62 4.29
N SER A 346 -45.19 -6.61 5.07
CA SER A 346 -45.28 -5.91 6.36
C SER A 346 -45.88 -6.82 7.43
N GLY A 347 -45.24 -6.91 8.60
CA GLY A 347 -45.62 -7.80 9.70
C GLY A 347 -44.46 -8.68 10.16
N ASN A 348 -44.69 -9.97 10.34
CA ASN A 348 -43.65 -10.93 10.70
C ASN A 348 -43.77 -12.22 9.88
N SER A 349 -42.66 -12.87 9.55
CA SER A 349 -42.61 -14.21 8.92
C SER A 349 -43.38 -14.34 7.60
N GLY A 350 -43.48 -13.26 6.81
CA GLY A 350 -44.22 -13.23 5.55
C GLY A 350 -43.36 -13.51 4.31
N SER A 351 -43.91 -14.14 3.28
CA SER A 351 -43.21 -14.46 2.02
C SER A 351 -43.97 -14.05 0.76
N GLY A 352 -43.29 -13.56 -0.27
CA GLY A 352 -43.90 -13.18 -1.55
C GLY A 352 -44.00 -11.67 -1.73
N PHE A 353 -45.14 -11.15 -2.16
CA PHE A 353 -45.31 -9.75 -2.58
C PHE A 353 -46.46 -9.06 -1.85
N GLN A 354 -46.18 -7.93 -1.17
CA GLN A 354 -47.20 -7.06 -0.55
C GLN A 354 -48.14 -7.76 0.44
N ASN A 355 -47.68 -8.75 1.19
CA ASN A 355 -48.49 -9.33 2.26
C ASN A 355 -48.45 -8.43 3.50
N LEU A 356 -49.61 -8.19 4.11
CA LEU A 356 -49.80 -7.45 5.35
C LEU A 356 -50.35 -8.41 6.42
N GLY A 357 -49.60 -8.58 7.50
CA GLY A 357 -49.92 -9.50 8.60
C GLY A 357 -48.82 -10.52 8.85
N ASN A 358 -49.03 -11.39 9.83
CA ASN A 358 -48.02 -12.32 10.33
C ASN A 358 -48.16 -13.70 9.68
N GLY A 359 -47.08 -14.28 9.15
CA GLY A 359 -47.06 -15.65 8.64
C GLY A 359 -47.74 -15.83 7.28
N SER A 360 -47.94 -14.75 6.52
CA SER A 360 -48.67 -14.78 5.25
C SER A 360 -47.77 -14.98 4.04
N SER A 361 -48.24 -15.74 3.05
CA SER A 361 -47.48 -16.13 1.85
C SER A 361 -48.26 -15.87 0.56
N GLY A 362 -47.56 -15.47 -0.50
CA GLY A 362 -48.18 -15.24 -1.82
C GLY A 362 -48.25 -13.75 -2.16
N PHE A 363 -49.40 -13.27 -2.64
CA PHE A 363 -49.56 -11.92 -3.18
C PHE A 363 -50.70 -11.16 -2.52
N GLY A 364 -50.41 -10.02 -1.89
CA GLY A 364 -51.41 -9.05 -1.46
C GLY A 364 -52.36 -9.55 -0.36
N ASN A 365 -51.97 -10.53 0.46
CA ASN A 365 -52.83 -11.00 1.54
C ASN A 365 -52.82 -10.00 2.71
N ALA A 366 -53.99 -9.56 3.17
CA ALA A 366 -54.18 -8.64 4.29
C ALA A 366 -54.88 -9.34 5.47
N SER A 367 -54.22 -10.35 6.03
CA SER A 367 -54.65 -11.15 7.18
C SER A 367 -53.47 -11.98 7.69
N ASP A 368 -53.58 -12.55 8.89
CA ASP A 368 -52.53 -13.39 9.47
C ASP A 368 -52.61 -14.85 8.97
N THR A 369 -51.46 -15.49 8.79
CA THR A 369 -51.32 -16.91 8.45
C THR A 369 -52.12 -17.29 7.20
N SER A 370 -52.11 -16.40 6.21
CA SER A 370 -52.89 -16.56 4.98
C SER A 370 -51.99 -16.88 3.79
N SER A 371 -52.48 -17.71 2.87
CA SER A 371 -51.72 -18.14 1.68
C SER A 371 -52.51 -17.92 0.39
N GLY A 372 -51.82 -17.47 -0.65
CA GLY A 372 -52.41 -17.32 -1.99
C GLY A 372 -52.52 -15.86 -2.41
N PHE A 373 -53.64 -15.45 -3.00
CA PHE A 373 -53.80 -14.18 -3.70
C PHE A 373 -54.94 -13.35 -3.11
N GLN A 374 -54.61 -12.17 -2.60
CA GLN A 374 -55.54 -11.15 -2.13
C GLN A 374 -56.60 -11.67 -1.15
N ASN A 375 -56.19 -12.52 -0.19
CA ASN A 375 -57.08 -12.89 0.90
C ASN A 375 -57.05 -11.80 1.99
N ALA A 376 -58.20 -11.47 2.56
CA ALA A 376 -58.35 -10.45 3.60
C ALA A 376 -59.13 -10.99 4.81
N GLY A 377 -59.14 -10.23 5.90
CA GLY A 377 -59.87 -10.58 7.12
C GLY A 377 -58.93 -10.74 8.29
N THR A 378 -59.19 -11.72 9.17
CA THR A 378 -58.41 -11.85 10.41
C THR A 378 -57.27 -12.85 10.28
N ALA A 379 -57.56 -14.12 9.99
CA ALA A 379 -56.50 -15.13 9.89
C ALA A 379 -56.90 -16.42 9.15
N PHE A 380 -55.90 -17.20 8.73
CA PHE A 380 -56.03 -18.56 8.21
C PHE A 380 -56.85 -18.66 6.92
N ASN A 381 -56.60 -17.76 5.98
CA ASN A 381 -57.25 -17.81 4.67
C ASN A 381 -56.34 -18.46 3.64
N SER A 382 -56.88 -19.28 2.74
CA SER A 382 -56.10 -19.92 1.68
C SER A 382 -56.82 -19.86 0.33
N GLY A 383 -56.07 -19.58 -0.74
CA GLY A 383 -56.61 -19.50 -2.10
C GLY A 383 -56.70 -18.06 -2.61
N PHE A 384 -57.81 -17.70 -3.24
CA PHE A 384 -57.95 -16.47 -4.02
C PHE A 384 -59.14 -15.64 -3.55
N PHE A 385 -58.91 -14.38 -3.19
CA PHE A 385 -59.94 -13.38 -2.88
C PHE A 385 -60.89 -13.76 -1.73
N ASN A 386 -60.46 -14.61 -0.81
CA ASN A 386 -61.29 -14.95 0.34
C ASN A 386 -61.26 -13.82 1.38
N VAL A 387 -62.40 -13.51 1.98
CA VAL A 387 -62.51 -12.50 3.04
C VAL A 387 -63.09 -13.16 4.29
N GLY A 388 -62.27 -13.34 5.33
CA GLY A 388 -62.77 -13.97 6.53
C GLY A 388 -61.75 -14.50 7.51
N ARG A 389 -62.13 -15.60 8.17
CA ARG A 389 -61.29 -16.40 9.07
C ARG A 389 -61.51 -17.87 8.80
N PHE A 390 -60.43 -18.65 8.72
CA PHE A 390 -60.50 -20.08 8.37
C PHE A 390 -61.20 -20.34 7.03
N THR A 391 -60.97 -19.46 6.05
CA THR A 391 -61.65 -19.53 4.75
C THR A 391 -60.72 -20.12 3.69
N SER A 392 -61.21 -21.02 2.84
CA SER A 392 -60.41 -21.66 1.80
C SER A 392 -61.10 -21.72 0.44
N GLY A 393 -60.35 -21.54 -0.65
CA GLY A 393 -60.87 -21.68 -2.02
C GLY A 393 -60.90 -20.35 -2.77
N LEU A 394 -62.00 -20.07 -3.49
CA LEU A 394 -62.13 -18.91 -4.38
C LEU A 394 -63.28 -18.00 -3.93
N ALA A 395 -62.98 -16.74 -3.65
CA ALA A 395 -63.95 -15.67 -3.44
C ALA A 395 -65.03 -15.97 -2.38
N ASN A 396 -64.68 -16.70 -1.32
CA ASN A 396 -65.60 -16.95 -0.22
C ASN A 396 -65.55 -15.81 0.80
N THR A 397 -66.69 -15.49 1.40
CA THR A 397 -66.81 -14.46 2.44
C THR A 397 -67.51 -15.03 3.67
N GLY A 398 -66.90 -14.89 4.85
CA GLY A 398 -67.47 -15.39 6.11
C GLY A 398 -66.64 -14.93 7.30
N THR A 399 -67.13 -15.13 8.51
CA THR A 399 -66.38 -14.88 9.75
C THR A 399 -65.83 -16.16 10.37
N LEU A 400 -66.29 -17.32 9.92
CA LEU A 400 -65.89 -18.65 10.35
C LEU A 400 -65.67 -19.59 9.15
N GLN A 401 -65.37 -20.87 9.44
CA GLN A 401 -64.96 -21.90 8.48
C GLN A 401 -65.84 -21.94 7.23
N THR A 402 -65.33 -21.46 6.10
CA THR A 402 -66.05 -21.54 4.82
C THR A 402 -65.09 -21.98 3.73
N SER A 403 -65.52 -22.92 2.91
CA SER A 403 -64.67 -23.52 1.87
C SER A 403 -65.38 -23.64 0.53
N GLY A 404 -64.62 -23.65 -0.56
CA GLY A 404 -65.17 -23.87 -1.91
C GLY A 404 -65.13 -22.62 -2.78
N VAL A 405 -66.22 -22.30 -3.45
CA VAL A 405 -66.25 -21.23 -4.46
C VAL A 405 -67.44 -20.31 -4.25
N ALA A 406 -67.18 -19.02 -4.04
CA ALA A 406 -68.18 -17.95 -3.98
C ALA A 406 -69.30 -18.21 -2.94
N ASN A 407 -68.96 -18.80 -1.81
CA ASN A 407 -69.88 -18.96 -0.69
C ASN A 407 -69.87 -17.72 0.21
N SER A 408 -71.03 -17.30 0.70
CA SER A 408 -71.20 -16.21 1.66
C SER A 408 -71.91 -16.71 2.92
N GLY A 409 -71.27 -16.62 4.08
CA GLY A 409 -71.78 -17.15 5.35
C GLY A 409 -70.76 -18.06 6.04
N ASP A 410 -71.15 -18.63 7.16
CA ASP A 410 -70.29 -19.40 8.06
C ASP A 410 -70.59 -20.90 8.01
N ASN A 411 -69.56 -21.73 8.21
CA ASN A 411 -69.68 -23.20 8.23
C ASN A 411 -70.25 -23.78 6.93
N SER A 412 -69.97 -23.12 5.80
CA SER A 412 -70.50 -23.50 4.48
C SER A 412 -69.43 -24.10 3.57
N SER A 413 -69.83 -25.07 2.74
CA SER A 413 -68.94 -25.74 1.77
C SER A 413 -69.62 -25.95 0.42
N GLY A 414 -68.86 -25.95 -0.67
CA GLY A 414 -69.40 -26.15 -2.02
C GLY A 414 -69.33 -24.89 -2.88
N VAL A 415 -70.37 -24.57 -3.65
CA VAL A 415 -70.32 -23.48 -4.63
C VAL A 415 -71.60 -22.65 -4.59
N PHE A 416 -71.43 -21.32 -4.52
CA PHE A 416 -72.51 -20.31 -4.58
C PHE A 416 -73.59 -20.45 -3.50
N ASN A 417 -73.22 -20.87 -2.29
CA ASN A 417 -74.12 -20.92 -1.15
C ASN A 417 -74.23 -19.55 -0.48
N THR A 418 -75.43 -19.17 -0.05
CA THR A 418 -75.70 -17.94 0.71
C THR A 418 -76.38 -18.26 2.04
N GLY A 419 -75.63 -18.16 3.13
CA GLY A 419 -76.10 -18.48 4.47
C GLY A 419 -75.13 -19.40 5.22
N ASP A 420 -75.52 -19.72 6.45
CA ASP A 420 -74.73 -20.53 7.35
C ASP A 420 -75.10 -22.01 7.24
N ASN A 421 -74.14 -22.89 7.51
CA ASN A 421 -74.33 -24.35 7.59
C ASN A 421 -74.86 -25.01 6.31
N GLN A 422 -74.48 -24.49 5.14
CA GLN A 422 -74.90 -25.03 3.85
C GLN A 422 -73.82 -25.91 3.20
N SER A 423 -74.24 -26.90 2.41
CA SER A 423 -73.32 -27.79 1.71
C SER A 423 -73.88 -28.21 0.37
N GLY A 424 -73.18 -27.90 -0.73
CA GLY A 424 -73.65 -28.30 -2.06
C GLY A 424 -73.48 -27.20 -3.11
N PHE A 425 -74.48 -27.06 -3.97
CA PHE A 425 -74.47 -26.16 -5.12
C PHE A 425 -75.77 -25.36 -5.13
N PHE A 426 -75.68 -24.04 -4.94
CA PHE A 426 -76.83 -23.11 -4.89
C PHE A 426 -77.84 -23.36 -3.76
N ASP A 427 -77.38 -23.48 -2.52
CA ASP A 427 -78.26 -23.38 -1.36
C ASP A 427 -78.46 -21.90 -1.01
N TRP A 428 -79.69 -21.38 -1.17
CA TRP A 428 -80.05 -19.97 -0.95
C TRP A 428 -80.68 -19.72 0.41
#